data_AF-X1Q7K4-F1
#
_entry.id   AF-X1Q7K4-F1
#
_cell.length_a   1.000
_cell.length_b   1.000
_cell.length_c   1.000
_cell.angle_alpha   90.00
_cell.angle_beta   90.00
_cell.angle_gamma   90.00
#
_symmetry.space_group_name_H-M   'P 1'
#
loop_
_entity.id
_entity.type
_entity.pdbx_description
1 polymer ?
#
loop_
_entity_poly.entity_id
_entity_poly.type
_entity_poly.pdbx_seq_one_letter_code
_entity_poly.pdbx_strand_id
1 'polypeptide(L)'
;TKAIQEKIVIAEGYNCVRYGNVFGSRGSIVPLFYEQAKVGGPLTVTDPEMTRFILTTDQAIELIMLALNSPMEGKVFVRKSPSARIGDIAESFGVEVKIIGRMIGEKIHEMLIAQEETARSEDKGNYFIITQKIDGLKESEPYTSDIERRLTKEEIKELVEEYKQKHNLD
;
A
#
# COMPACT_ATOMS: atom_id res chain seq x y z
N THR A 1 1.79 6.48 -15.97
CA THR A 1 3.27 6.57 -16.07
C THR A 1 3.97 5.37 -15.44
N LYS A 2 3.67 4.99 -14.19
CA LYS A 2 4.34 3.85 -13.51
C LYS A 2 4.20 2.50 -14.21
N ALA A 3 3.02 2.16 -14.73
CA ALA A 3 2.85 0.92 -15.50
C ALA A 3 3.77 0.86 -16.74
N ILE A 4 3.91 1.97 -17.46
CA ILE A 4 4.81 2.07 -18.62
C ILE A 4 6.27 1.96 -18.18
N GLN A 5 6.66 2.66 -17.11
CA GLN A 5 8.00 2.57 -16.53
C GLN A 5 8.34 1.11 -16.19
N GLU A 6 7.44 0.39 -15.51
CA GLU A 6 7.67 -1.00 -15.13
C GLU A 6 7.89 -1.88 -16.37
N LYS A 7 7.06 -1.75 -17.41
CA LYS A 7 7.22 -2.50 -18.67
C LYS A 7 8.56 -2.25 -19.35
N ILE A 8 9.07 -1.02 -19.32
CA ILE A 8 10.39 -0.69 -19.89
C ILE A 8 11.50 -1.33 -19.04
N VAL A 9 11.46 -1.15 -17.72
CA VAL A 9 12.52 -1.64 -16.81
C VAL A 9 12.63 -3.16 -16.85
N ILE A 10 11.51 -3.88 -16.83
CA ILE A 10 11.52 -5.35 -16.87
C ILE A 10 11.94 -5.91 -18.23
N ALA A 11 11.66 -5.19 -19.34
CA ALA A 11 12.08 -5.59 -20.68
C ALA A 11 13.61 -5.54 -20.84
N GLU A 12 14.27 -4.60 -20.16
CA GLU A 12 15.73 -4.50 -20.07
C GLU A 12 16.35 -5.47 -19.04
N GLY A 13 15.55 -6.37 -18.45
CA GLY A 13 16.00 -7.37 -17.48
C GLY A 13 16.17 -6.86 -16.04
N TYR A 14 15.84 -5.61 -15.76
CA TYR A 14 15.94 -5.05 -14.41
C TYR A 14 14.74 -5.41 -13.54
N ASN A 15 15.00 -5.63 -12.25
CA ASN A 15 13.96 -5.92 -11.27
C ASN A 15 13.21 -4.64 -10.84
N CYS A 16 11.92 -4.77 -10.58
CA CYS A 16 11.06 -3.72 -10.05
C CYS A 16 10.48 -4.11 -8.69
N VAL A 17 10.23 -3.12 -7.84
CA VAL A 17 9.45 -3.30 -6.61
C VAL A 17 8.09 -2.60 -6.76
N ARG A 18 7.05 -3.23 -6.22
CA ARG A 18 5.68 -2.69 -6.19
C ARG A 18 5.13 -2.90 -4.77
N TYR A 19 4.63 -1.84 -4.15
CA TYR A 19 4.11 -1.88 -2.79
C TYR A 19 3.01 -0.84 -2.60
N GLY A 20 2.27 -0.99 -1.50
CA GLY A 20 1.17 -0.11 -1.10
C GLY A 20 1.62 1.24 -0.54
N ASN A 21 0.80 1.80 0.33
CA ASN A 21 1.04 3.07 0.99
C ASN A 21 1.96 2.88 2.19
N VAL A 22 3.14 3.50 2.13
CA VAL A 22 4.04 3.58 3.29
C VAL A 22 3.38 4.49 4.32
N PHE A 23 3.06 3.92 5.48
CA PHE A 23 2.38 4.62 6.55
C PHE A 23 3.23 5.79 7.05
N GLY A 24 2.61 6.96 7.22
CA GLY A 24 3.33 8.17 7.67
C GLY A 24 4.29 8.77 6.64
N SER A 25 4.31 8.30 5.39
CA SER A 25 5.20 8.87 4.37
C SER A 25 4.88 10.34 4.08
N ARG A 26 5.91 11.14 3.74
CA ARG A 26 5.75 12.59 3.51
C ARG A 26 4.72 12.87 2.41
N GLY A 27 3.78 13.76 2.71
CA GLY A 27 2.70 14.14 1.79
C GLY A 27 1.60 13.09 1.64
N SER A 28 1.58 12.04 2.47
CA SER A 28 0.47 11.10 2.55
C SER A 28 -0.63 11.59 3.48
N ILE A 29 -1.71 10.81 3.57
CA ILE A 29 -2.91 11.16 4.33
C ILE A 29 -2.68 11.19 5.84
N VAL A 30 -1.78 10.35 6.38
CA VAL A 30 -1.53 10.27 7.83
C VAL A 30 -0.90 11.56 8.36
N PRO A 31 0.17 12.12 7.75
CA PRO A 31 0.66 13.45 8.10
C PRO A 31 -0.40 14.55 7.96
N LEU A 32 -1.23 14.50 6.91
CA LEU A 32 -2.30 15.48 6.72
C LEU A 32 -3.32 15.42 7.88
N PHE A 33 -3.77 14.22 8.23
CA PHE A 33 -4.69 14.01 9.35
C PHE A 33 -4.08 14.43 10.67
N TYR A 34 -2.80 14.15 10.86
CA TYR A 34 -2.07 14.59 12.04
C TYR A 34 -2.06 16.11 12.17
N GLU A 35 -1.73 16.85 11.12
CA GLU A 35 -1.75 18.32 11.15
C GLU A 35 -3.16 18.88 11.34
N GLN A 36 -4.18 18.27 10.72
CA GLN A 36 -5.58 18.66 10.91
C GLN A 36 -6.05 18.41 12.34
N ALA A 37 -5.74 17.25 12.93
CA ALA A 37 -6.08 16.92 14.31
C ALA A 37 -5.37 17.85 15.30
N LYS A 38 -4.11 18.21 15.03
CA LYS A 38 -3.32 19.11 15.87
C LYS A 38 -3.95 20.50 16.04
N VAL A 39 -4.67 20.98 15.02
CA VAL A 39 -5.38 22.28 15.07
C VAL A 39 -6.85 22.15 15.51
N GLY A 40 -7.29 20.97 15.93
CA GLY A 40 -8.65 20.72 16.42
C GLY A 40 -9.63 20.15 15.39
N GLY A 41 -9.18 19.83 14.17
CA GLY A 41 -9.99 19.26 13.10
C GLY A 41 -10.83 20.29 12.32
N PRO A 42 -11.78 19.83 11.49
CA PRO A 42 -12.09 18.43 11.19
C PRO A 42 -11.05 17.78 10.25
N LEU A 43 -10.94 16.45 10.28
CA LEU A 43 -10.22 15.69 9.26
C LEU A 43 -11.00 15.70 7.94
N THR A 44 -10.31 15.82 6.81
CA THR A 44 -10.97 15.78 5.50
C THR A 44 -10.80 14.42 4.83
N VAL A 45 -11.88 13.65 4.75
CA VAL A 45 -11.89 12.32 4.11
C VAL A 45 -12.61 12.41 2.76
N THR A 46 -12.01 11.87 1.70
CA THR A 46 -12.64 11.84 0.37
C THR A 46 -13.78 10.82 0.32
N ASP A 47 -13.48 9.56 0.64
CA ASP A 47 -14.44 8.49 0.82
C ASP A 47 -13.95 7.52 1.91
N PRO A 48 -14.72 7.31 2.99
CA PRO A 48 -14.32 6.47 4.11
C PRO A 48 -14.21 4.98 3.75
N GLU A 49 -14.87 4.51 2.69
CA GLU A 49 -14.86 3.12 2.25
C GLU A 49 -13.64 2.77 1.37
N MET A 50 -12.82 3.75 1.01
CA MET A 50 -11.58 3.49 0.29
C MET A 50 -10.64 2.62 1.13
N THR A 51 -10.03 1.63 0.49
CA THR A 51 -9.02 0.76 1.13
C THR A 51 -7.65 1.00 0.53
N ARG A 52 -6.64 0.99 1.39
CA ARG A 52 -5.23 1.13 1.01
C ARG A 52 -4.42 0.02 1.64
N PHE A 53 -3.49 -0.56 0.89
CA PHE A 53 -2.48 -1.45 1.46
C PHE A 53 -1.54 -0.63 2.35
N ILE A 54 -1.32 -1.09 3.57
CA ILE A 54 -0.50 -0.39 4.56
C ILE A 54 0.78 -1.19 4.82
N LEU A 55 1.91 -0.50 4.74
CA LEU A 55 3.21 -1.05 5.10
C LEU A 55 4.05 -0.02 5.85
N THR A 56 5.00 -0.49 6.64
CA THR A 56 5.98 0.37 7.31
C THR A 56 7.11 0.75 6.35
N THR A 57 7.86 1.80 6.70
CA THR A 57 9.08 2.17 5.96
C THR A 57 10.09 1.02 5.92
N ASP A 58 10.25 0.30 7.03
CA ASP A 58 11.18 -0.83 7.12
C ASP A 58 10.77 -1.97 6.19
N GLN A 59 9.48 -2.28 6.10
CA GLN A 59 8.96 -3.28 5.15
C GLN A 59 9.20 -2.87 3.69
N ALA A 60 9.13 -1.57 3.39
CA ALA A 60 9.46 -1.07 2.04
C ALA A 60 10.96 -1.23 1.75
N ILE A 61 11.83 -0.95 2.73
CA ILE A 61 13.28 -1.14 2.62
C ILE A 61 13.60 -2.63 2.44
N GLU A 62 12.99 -3.53 3.22
CA GLU A 62 13.16 -4.98 3.09
C GLU A 62 12.82 -5.47 1.68
N LEU A 63 11.71 -4.98 1.10
CA LEU A 63 11.33 -5.32 -0.27
C LEU A 63 12.36 -4.85 -1.30
N ILE A 64 12.90 -3.63 -1.13
CA ILE A 64 13.95 -3.09 -1.98
C ILE A 64 15.21 -3.95 -1.87
N MET A 65 15.63 -4.28 -0.65
CA MET A 65 16.79 -5.13 -0.40
C MET A 65 16.62 -6.53 -0.98
N LEU A 66 15.42 -7.12 -0.90
CA LEU A 66 15.12 -8.41 -1.54
C LEU A 66 15.31 -8.35 -3.06
N ALA A 67 14.79 -7.31 -3.71
CA ALA A 67 14.91 -7.15 -5.16
C ALA A 67 16.36 -6.89 -5.61
N LEU A 68 17.14 -6.12 -4.83
CA LEU A 68 18.55 -5.83 -5.10
C LEU A 68 19.46 -7.06 -4.96
N ASN A 69 19.16 -7.94 -4.00
CA ASN A 69 19.92 -9.17 -3.78
C ASN A 69 19.49 -10.34 -4.70
N SER A 70 18.46 -10.13 -5.53
CA SER A 70 17.98 -11.14 -6.46
C SER A 70 18.66 -11.00 -7.84
N PRO A 71 18.83 -12.11 -8.60
CA PRO A 71 19.28 -12.03 -9.98
C PRO A 71 18.44 -11.07 -10.82
N MET A 72 19.08 -10.29 -11.69
CA MET A 72 18.41 -9.39 -12.63
C MET A 72 17.77 -10.21 -13.76
N GLU A 73 16.48 -10.44 -13.65
CA GLU A 73 15.70 -11.28 -14.57
C GLU A 73 14.35 -10.64 -14.95
N GLY A 74 14.22 -9.32 -14.79
CA GLY A 74 12.99 -8.61 -15.11
C GLY A 74 11.81 -8.96 -14.20
N LYS A 75 12.07 -9.25 -12.91
CA LYS A 75 11.04 -9.66 -11.95
C LYS A 75 10.37 -8.46 -11.29
N VAL A 76 9.10 -8.60 -10.93
CA VAL A 76 8.39 -7.62 -10.07
C VAL A 76 8.19 -8.24 -8.69
N PHE A 77 8.73 -7.59 -7.67
CA PHE A 77 8.63 -8.00 -6.27
C PHE A 77 7.51 -7.22 -5.60
N VAL A 78 6.59 -7.93 -4.96
CA VAL A 78 5.44 -7.35 -4.27
C VAL A 78 5.43 -7.81 -2.82
N ARG A 79 5.36 -6.88 -1.87
CA ARG A 79 5.14 -7.21 -0.45
C ARG A 79 3.66 -7.51 -0.23
N LYS A 80 3.36 -8.63 0.43
CA LYS A 80 2.02 -8.87 0.98
C LYS A 80 1.82 -7.97 2.20
N SER A 81 0.78 -7.17 2.17
CA SER A 81 0.52 -6.14 3.18
C SER A 81 -0.96 -6.17 3.55
N PRO A 82 -1.30 -5.97 4.83
CA PRO A 82 -2.69 -5.79 5.21
C PRO A 82 -3.23 -4.48 4.61
N SER A 83 -4.54 -4.32 4.59
CA SER A 83 -5.19 -3.09 4.16
C SER A 83 -5.88 -2.38 5.32
N ALA A 84 -6.17 -1.09 5.16
CA ALA A 84 -7.02 -0.33 6.06
C ALA A 84 -8.00 0.52 5.26
N ARG A 85 -9.17 0.76 5.84
CA ARG A 85 -10.08 1.79 5.35
C ARG A 85 -9.57 3.16 5.75
N ILE A 86 -9.76 4.13 4.87
CA ILE A 86 -9.45 5.53 5.19
C ILE A 86 -10.32 6.03 6.34
N GLY A 87 -11.57 5.58 6.43
CA GLY A 87 -12.46 5.88 7.55
C GLY A 87 -11.91 5.40 8.90
N ASP A 88 -11.46 4.14 8.98
CA ASP A 88 -10.91 3.57 10.22
C ASP A 88 -9.63 4.32 10.65
N ILE A 89 -8.78 4.71 9.69
CA ILE A 89 -7.60 5.54 9.98
C ILE A 89 -8.04 6.91 10.52
N ALA A 90 -9.00 7.57 9.87
CA ALA A 90 -9.49 8.89 10.32
C ALA A 90 -10.11 8.83 11.72
N GLU A 91 -10.93 7.82 12.01
CA GLU A 91 -11.56 7.61 13.32
C GLU A 91 -10.52 7.47 14.45
N SER A 92 -9.36 6.87 14.17
CA SER A 92 -8.32 6.65 15.18
C SER A 92 -7.68 7.94 15.72
N PHE A 93 -7.85 9.08 15.03
CA PHE A 93 -7.41 10.39 15.52
C PHE A 93 -8.35 11.03 16.56
N GLY A 94 -9.58 10.55 16.70
CA GLY A 94 -10.51 11.00 17.74
C GLY A 94 -11.03 12.45 17.59
N VAL A 95 -11.01 13.01 16.38
CA VAL A 95 -11.57 14.34 16.08
C VAL A 95 -12.67 14.23 15.01
N GLU A 96 -13.43 15.32 14.80
CA GLU A 96 -14.49 15.35 13.79
C GLU A 96 -13.96 15.00 12.39
N VAL A 97 -14.73 14.22 11.63
CA VAL A 97 -14.42 13.85 10.25
C VAL A 97 -15.44 14.48 9.30
N LYS A 98 -14.94 15.23 8.31
CA LYS A 98 -15.72 15.84 7.23
C LYS A 98 -15.49 15.11 5.92
N ILE A 99 -16.56 14.57 5.34
CA ILE A 99 -16.52 13.93 4.01
C ILE A 99 -16.56 15.02 2.93
N ILE A 100 -15.52 15.08 2.10
CA ILE A 100 -15.38 16.08 1.03
C ILE A 100 -15.71 15.53 -0.37
N GLY A 101 -15.96 14.23 -0.47
CA GLY A 101 -16.22 13.54 -1.73
C GLY A 101 -14.94 13.18 -2.47
N ARG A 102 -15.11 12.28 -3.45
CA ARG A 102 -14.00 11.72 -4.22
C ARG A 102 -13.49 12.68 -5.26
N MET A 103 -12.18 12.69 -5.45
CA MET A 103 -11.57 13.37 -6.59
C MET A 103 -11.63 12.49 -7.84
N ILE A 104 -11.65 13.14 -9.01
CA ILE A 104 -11.65 12.45 -10.30
C ILE A 104 -10.37 11.62 -10.41
N GLY A 105 -10.54 10.32 -10.69
CA GLY A 105 -9.42 9.40 -10.87
C GLY A 105 -8.97 8.65 -9.61
N GLU A 106 -9.54 8.94 -8.43
CA GLU A 106 -9.26 8.14 -7.24
C GLU A 106 -9.91 6.76 -7.33
N LYS A 107 -9.11 5.72 -7.08
CA LYS A 107 -9.59 4.35 -6.93
C LYS A 107 -10.20 4.13 -5.54
N ILE A 108 -11.27 3.34 -5.48
CA ILE A 108 -11.85 2.88 -4.21
C ILE A 108 -10.88 1.92 -3.53
N HIS A 109 -10.46 0.90 -4.28
CA HIS A 109 -9.55 -0.13 -3.82
C HIS A 109 -8.28 -0.13 -4.67
N GLU A 110 -7.12 -0.31 -4.03
CA GLU A 110 -5.86 -0.51 -4.73
C GLU A 110 -5.69 -1.97 -5.16
N MET A 111 -4.97 -2.16 -6.27
CA MET A 111 -4.63 -3.46 -6.83
C MET A 111 -3.12 -3.52 -7.00
N LEU A 112 -2.47 -4.47 -6.32
CA LEU A 112 -1.03 -4.67 -6.40
C LEU A 112 -0.65 -5.74 -7.42
N ILE A 113 -1.54 -6.70 -7.73
CA ILE A 113 -1.27 -7.75 -8.72
C ILE A 113 -2.55 -7.95 -9.52
N ALA A 114 -2.48 -7.76 -10.84
CA ALA A 114 -3.60 -8.07 -11.72
C ALA A 114 -3.78 -9.59 -11.84
N GLN A 115 -4.98 -10.04 -12.23
CA GLN A 115 -5.30 -11.46 -12.36
C GLN A 115 -4.28 -12.22 -13.23
N GLU A 116 -3.88 -11.64 -14.37
CA GLU A 116 -2.91 -12.22 -15.29
C GLU A 116 -1.49 -12.26 -14.71
N GLU A 117 -1.19 -11.38 -13.76
CA GLU A 117 0.08 -11.37 -13.04
C GLU A 117 0.10 -12.40 -11.92
N THR A 118 -1.02 -12.58 -11.21
CA THR A 118 -1.14 -13.59 -10.15
C THR A 118 -0.91 -14.99 -10.71
N ALA A 119 -1.45 -15.29 -11.90
CA ALA A 119 -1.28 -16.58 -12.58
C ALA A 119 0.18 -16.98 -12.84
N ARG A 120 1.08 -15.99 -12.96
CA ARG A 120 2.53 -16.17 -13.20
C ARG A 120 3.39 -15.71 -12.01
N SER A 121 2.79 -15.58 -10.83
CA SER A 121 3.48 -15.18 -9.61
C SER A 121 3.88 -16.39 -8.76
N GLU A 122 5.03 -16.30 -8.12
CA GLU A 122 5.45 -17.22 -7.08
C GLU A 122 5.14 -16.64 -5.70
N ASP A 123 4.45 -17.40 -4.86
CA ASP A 123 4.26 -17.09 -3.45
C ASP A 123 5.52 -17.48 -2.65
N LYS A 124 6.18 -16.49 -2.03
CA LYS A 124 7.35 -16.66 -1.16
C LYS A 124 7.05 -16.21 0.27
N GLY A 125 5.88 -16.59 0.78
CA GLY A 125 5.43 -16.28 2.13
C GLY A 125 5.01 -14.82 2.26
N ASN A 126 5.96 -13.95 2.60
CA ASN A 126 5.72 -12.51 2.79
C ASN A 126 5.66 -11.72 1.46
N TYR A 127 6.01 -12.36 0.35
CA TYR A 127 6.21 -11.70 -0.94
C TYR A 127 5.53 -12.50 -2.06
N PHE A 128 5.10 -11.79 -3.10
CA PHE A 128 4.87 -12.35 -4.42
C PHE A 128 6.01 -11.93 -5.35
N ILE A 129 6.48 -12.87 -6.17
CA ILE A 129 7.47 -12.60 -7.21
C ILE A 129 6.83 -12.88 -8.57
N ILE A 130 6.60 -11.84 -9.35
CA ILE A 130 5.99 -11.93 -10.68
C ILE A 130 7.12 -12.10 -11.70
N THR A 131 7.10 -13.18 -12.46
CA THR A 131 8.11 -13.49 -13.48
C THR A 131 7.60 -13.19 -14.88
N GLN A 132 8.49 -12.93 -15.85
CA GLN A 132 8.08 -12.72 -17.26
C GLN A 132 7.62 -14.00 -17.97
N LYS A 133 7.89 -15.18 -17.39
CA LYS A 133 7.52 -16.45 -17.99
C LYS A 133 6.01 -16.69 -17.83
N ILE A 134 5.38 -17.14 -18.90
CA ILE A 134 3.98 -17.53 -18.91
C ILE A 134 3.95 -19.06 -18.98
N ASP A 135 4.00 -19.71 -17.83
CA ASP A 135 3.95 -21.18 -17.73
C ASP A 135 2.51 -21.63 -17.48
N GLY A 136 1.67 -21.51 -18.52
CA GLY A 136 0.24 -21.80 -18.44
C GLY A 136 -0.54 -20.76 -17.62
N LEU A 137 -1.80 -20.53 -17.97
CA LEU A 137 -2.69 -19.69 -17.18
C LEU A 137 -3.33 -20.56 -16.11
N LYS A 138 -3.01 -20.29 -14.84
CA LYS A 138 -3.76 -20.83 -13.71
C LYS A 138 -4.93 -19.91 -13.42
N GLU A 139 -6.06 -20.47 -12.99
CA GLU A 139 -7.09 -19.66 -12.36
C GLU A 139 -6.49 -18.99 -11.12
N SER A 140 -6.64 -17.68 -11.05
CA SER A 140 -6.16 -16.88 -9.95
C SER A 140 -7.01 -15.63 -9.79
N GLU A 141 -7.06 -15.13 -8.56
CA GLU A 141 -7.73 -13.87 -8.24
C GLU A 141 -6.72 -12.70 -8.27
N PRO A 142 -7.16 -11.48 -8.59
CA PRO A 142 -6.30 -10.31 -8.45
C PRO A 142 -5.98 -10.05 -6.97
N TYR A 143 -4.82 -9.47 -6.71
CA TYR A 143 -4.44 -9.05 -5.36
C TYR A 143 -4.87 -7.60 -5.10
N THR A 144 -6.01 -7.44 -4.43
CA THR A 144 -6.64 -6.15 -4.17
C THR A 144 -6.85 -5.88 -2.68
N SER A 145 -6.84 -4.60 -2.31
CA SER A 145 -6.89 -4.16 -0.91
C SER A 145 -8.24 -4.39 -0.22
N ASP A 146 -9.31 -4.67 -0.94
CA ASP A 146 -10.63 -4.98 -0.40
C ASP A 146 -10.81 -6.45 0.01
N ILE A 147 -10.04 -7.35 -0.60
CA ILE A 147 -10.08 -8.80 -0.39
C ILE A 147 -9.08 -9.23 0.70
N GLU A 148 -7.91 -8.60 0.74
CA GLU A 148 -6.86 -8.94 1.70
C GLU A 148 -7.26 -8.63 3.16
N ARG A 149 -6.56 -9.26 4.10
CA ARG A 149 -6.66 -9.00 5.54
C ARG A 149 -6.69 -7.50 5.84
N ARG A 150 -7.74 -7.07 6.55
CA ARG A 150 -7.85 -5.71 7.11
C ARG A 150 -7.16 -5.62 8.46
N LEU A 151 -6.48 -4.49 8.68
CA LEU A 151 -6.00 -4.10 10.00
C LEU A 151 -7.20 -3.91 10.94
N THR A 152 -7.03 -4.35 12.18
CA THR A 152 -7.99 -4.09 13.26
C THR A 152 -7.92 -2.63 13.70
N LYS A 153 -8.95 -2.13 14.41
CA LYS A 153 -8.94 -0.75 14.94
C LYS A 153 -7.79 -0.55 15.93
N GLU A 154 -7.45 -1.60 16.69
CA GLU A 154 -6.33 -1.64 17.61
C GLU A 154 -4.99 -1.50 16.86
N GLU A 155 -4.75 -2.30 15.82
CA GLU A 155 -3.53 -2.20 15.00
C GLU A 155 -3.38 -0.83 14.32
N ILE A 156 -4.48 -0.26 13.83
CA ILE A 156 -4.47 1.08 13.24
C ILE A 156 -4.11 2.13 14.29
N LYS A 157 -4.68 2.01 15.50
CA LYS A 157 -4.38 2.91 16.61
C LYS A 157 -2.91 2.82 17.00
N GLU A 158 -2.34 1.63 17.10
CA GLU A 158 -0.91 1.43 17.38
C GLU A 158 -0.03 2.12 16.34
N LEU A 159 -0.33 1.97 15.03
CA LEU A 159 0.41 2.64 13.97
C LEU A 159 0.33 4.17 14.06
N VAL A 160 -0.86 4.71 14.38
CA VAL A 160 -1.04 6.15 14.56
C VAL A 160 -0.28 6.67 15.77
N GLU A 161 -0.31 5.95 16.90
CA GLU A 161 0.45 6.34 18.09
C GLU A 161 1.97 6.25 17.86
N GLU A 162 2.46 5.21 17.18
CA GLU A 162 3.87 5.12 16.78
C GLU A 162 4.28 6.31 15.90
N TYR A 163 3.43 6.69 14.94
CA TYR A 163 3.66 7.87 14.11
C TYR A 163 3.72 9.16 14.96
N LYS A 164 2.77 9.37 15.87
CA LYS A 164 2.76 10.54 16.77
C LYS A 164 4.03 10.61 17.62
N GLN A 165 4.44 9.49 18.22
CA GLN A 165 5.64 9.39 19.06
C GLN A 165 6.91 9.75 18.28
N LYS A 166 7.07 9.19 17.07
CA LYS A 166 8.24 9.43 16.21
C LYS A 166 8.34 10.88 15.74
N HIS A 167 7.22 11.59 15.68
CA HIS A 167 7.14 12.98 15.23
C HIS A 167 6.98 13.98 16.40
N ASN A 168 7.35 13.56 17.62
CA ASN A 168 7.45 14.35 18.85
C ASN A 168 6.25 15.26 19.15
N LEU A 169 5.23 14.71 19.82
CA LEU A 169 4.42 15.48 20.75
C LEU A 169 4.06 14.62 21.97
N ASP A 170 4.82 14.82 23.05
CA ASP A 170 4.21 15.40 24.27
C ASP A 170 4.45 16.91 24.21
#